data_AF-A0A419RVG7-F1
#
_entry.id   AF-A0A419RVG7-F1
#
_cell.length_a   1.000
_cell.length_b   1.000
_cell.length_c   1.000
_cell.angle_alpha   90.00
_cell.angle_beta   90.00
_cell.angle_gamma   90.00
#
_symmetry.space_group_name_H-M   'P 1'
#
loop_
_entity.id
_entity.type
_entity.pdbx_description
1 polymer ?
#
loop_
_entity_poly.entity_id
_entity_poly.type
_entity_poly.pdbx_seq_one_letter_code
_entity_poly.pdbx_strand_id
1 'polypeptide(L)'
;MQFAQNAAMFNMAAEEMDAVIGFGPRSPTIHIPNAPVPPLYYNDQSVKVSGGNVGAINMGAARDIQVSLQTITKNGDVEVADKLADLTNAIMNAPETDDIVKNDLLEQIAVLSEQASASKDERKPGAIKAIFSAIKDGAAAISGVGGAWETVEPLLTNHFGL
;
A
#
# COMPACT_ATOMS: atom_id res chain seq x y z
N MET A 1 1.64 -28.25 5.26
CA MET A 1 0.26 -28.16 5.77
C MET A 1 -0.32 -29.52 6.17
N GLN A 2 -0.21 -30.56 5.33
CA GLN A 2 -0.82 -31.87 5.60
C GLN A 2 -0.30 -32.59 6.86
N PHE A 3 1.00 -32.46 7.18
CA PHE A 3 1.57 -33.04 8.40
C PHE A 3 0.97 -32.46 9.70
N ALA A 4 0.85 -31.14 9.80
CA ALA A 4 0.33 -30.47 10.99
C ALA A 4 -1.16 -30.80 11.24
N GLN A 5 -1.95 -30.91 10.16
CA GLN A 5 -3.35 -31.34 10.25
C GLN A 5 -3.48 -32.78 10.74
N ASN A 6 -2.67 -33.71 10.19
CA ASN A 6 -2.68 -35.10 10.63
C ASN A 6 -2.23 -35.23 12.09
N ALA A 7 -1.17 -34.52 12.49
CA ALA A 7 -0.68 -34.51 13.86
C ALA A 7 -1.72 -33.95 14.86
N ALA A 8 -2.46 -32.91 14.47
CA ALA A 8 -3.55 -32.36 15.30
C ALA A 8 -4.67 -33.38 15.51
N MET A 9 -5.07 -34.10 14.45
CA MET A 9 -6.08 -35.15 14.57
C MET A 9 -5.62 -36.32 15.44
N PHE A 10 -4.36 -36.71 15.38
CA PHE A 10 -3.80 -37.75 16.27
C PHE A 10 -3.79 -37.31 17.73
N ASN A 11 -3.39 -36.06 18.01
CA ASN A 11 -3.41 -35.53 19.38
C ASN A 11 -4.85 -35.46 19.94
N MET A 12 -5.82 -35.05 19.12
CA MET A 12 -7.23 -35.02 19.51
C MET A 12 -7.77 -36.42 19.84
N ALA A 13 -7.48 -37.42 19.00
CA ALA A 13 -7.90 -38.81 19.26
C ALA A 13 -7.24 -39.40 20.52
N ALA A 14 -5.98 -39.03 20.81
CA ALA A 14 -5.29 -39.43 22.03
C ALA A 14 -5.93 -38.80 23.28
N GLU A 15 -6.31 -37.52 23.22
CA GLU A 15 -7.03 -36.84 24.30
C GLU A 15 -8.43 -37.43 24.53
N GLU A 16 -9.15 -37.79 23.48
CA GLU A 16 -10.45 -38.47 23.60
C GLU A 16 -10.32 -39.83 24.28
N MET A 17 -9.29 -40.62 23.94
CA MET A 17 -9.02 -41.89 24.62
C MET A 17 -8.66 -41.69 26.09
N ASP A 18 -7.79 -40.72 26.41
CA ASP A 18 -7.42 -40.41 27.79
C ASP A 18 -8.64 -39.95 28.61
N ALA A 19 -9.55 -39.17 28.01
CA ALA A 19 -10.78 -38.71 28.65
C ALA A 19 -11.76 -39.84 28.94
N VAL A 20 -11.83 -40.86 28.08
CA VAL A 20 -12.70 -42.03 28.27
C VAL A 20 -12.13 -42.99 29.34
N ILE A 21 -10.81 -43.20 29.35
CA ILE A 21 -10.16 -44.13 30.28
C ILE A 21 -10.15 -43.56 31.71
N GLY A 22 -10.07 -42.24 31.87
CA GLY A 22 -10.28 -41.51 33.14
C GLY A 22 -9.20 -41.68 34.21
N PHE A 23 -8.47 -42.81 34.21
CA PHE A 23 -7.36 -43.09 35.11
C PHE A 23 -6.19 -43.73 34.35
N GLY A 24 -5.14 -42.94 34.11
CA GLY A 24 -3.91 -43.39 33.46
C GLY A 24 -2.95 -42.22 33.20
N PRO A 25 -1.68 -42.51 32.92
CA PRO A 25 -0.77 -41.49 32.40
C PRO A 25 -1.27 -41.00 31.04
N ARG A 26 -1.14 -39.69 30.79
CA ARG A 26 -1.52 -39.11 29.50
C ARG A 26 -0.76 -39.77 28.35
N SER A 27 -1.46 -39.99 27.25
CA SER A 27 -0.88 -40.45 26.00
C SER A 27 0.13 -39.43 25.47
N PRO A 28 1.22 -39.87 24.81
CA PRO A 28 2.22 -38.97 24.26
C PRO A 28 1.64 -38.15 23.10
N THR A 29 1.92 -36.84 23.10
CA THR A 29 1.45 -35.90 22.09
C THR A 29 2.56 -35.54 21.10
N ILE A 30 2.18 -35.34 19.84
CA ILE A 30 3.07 -34.86 18.78
C ILE A 30 3.19 -33.34 18.91
N HIS A 31 4.42 -32.82 18.98
CA HIS A 31 4.64 -31.37 18.97
C HIS A 31 4.37 -30.80 17.58
N ILE A 32 3.36 -29.94 17.48
CA ILE A 32 3.00 -29.26 16.23
C ILE A 32 3.65 -27.87 16.26
N PRO A 33 4.62 -27.58 15.36
CA PRO A 33 5.21 -26.26 15.29
C PRO A 33 4.15 -25.23 14.87
N ASN A 34 4.21 -24.05 15.47
CA ASN A 34 3.32 -22.95 15.11
C ASN A 34 3.46 -22.63 13.62
N ALA A 35 2.35 -22.29 12.97
CA ALA A 35 2.39 -21.79 11.60
C ALA A 35 3.34 -20.58 11.53
N PRO A 36 4.23 -20.51 10.53
CA PRO A 36 5.05 -19.32 10.34
C PRO A 36 4.11 -18.13 10.12
N VAL A 37 4.15 -17.17 11.05
CA VAL A 37 3.47 -15.88 10.87
C VAL A 37 4.13 -15.20 9.67
N PRO A 38 3.39 -14.91 8.58
CA PRO A 38 3.95 -14.08 7.53
C PRO A 38 4.32 -12.73 8.14
N PRO A 39 5.43 -12.10 7.71
CA PRO A 39 5.78 -10.77 8.18
C PRO A 39 4.62 -9.82 7.86
N LEU A 40 3.95 -9.33 8.90
CA LEU A 40 2.99 -8.25 8.77
C LEU A 40 3.80 -6.98 8.53
N TYR A 41 3.97 -6.61 7.26
CA TYR A 41 4.37 -5.26 6.90
C TYR A 41 3.21 -4.32 7.24
N TYR A 42 3.16 -3.86 8.50
CA TYR A 42 2.31 -2.76 8.91
C TYR A 42 2.97 -1.49 8.39
N ASN A 43 2.53 -1.01 7.22
CA ASN A 43 2.90 0.33 6.76
C ASN A 43 1.73 1.27 7.05
N ASP A 44 1.93 2.23 7.94
CA ASP A 44 0.92 3.18 8.42
C ASP A 44 0.85 4.41 7.49
N GLN A 45 0.75 4.12 6.18
CA GLN A 45 0.61 5.09 5.09
C GLN A 45 -0.77 5.76 5.16
N SER A 46 -0.92 6.65 6.13
CA SER A 46 -2.12 7.43 6.36
C SER A 46 -2.00 8.78 5.65
N VAL A 47 -2.88 9.00 4.67
CA VAL A 47 -3.07 10.30 4.03
C VAL A 47 -3.84 11.17 5.04
N LYS A 48 -3.11 12.01 5.78
CA LYS A 48 -3.69 12.88 6.82
C LYS A 48 -4.10 14.20 6.19
N VAL A 49 -5.41 14.36 5.96
CA VAL A 49 -6.00 15.67 5.67
C VAL A 49 -6.13 16.43 6.98
N SER A 50 -5.37 17.50 7.19
CA SER A 50 -5.54 18.40 8.34
C SER A 50 -5.53 19.85 7.88
N GLY A 51 -6.71 20.49 7.98
CA GLY A 51 -6.88 21.92 7.69
C GLY A 51 -7.02 22.22 6.20
N GLY A 52 -8.23 22.58 5.77
CA GLY A 52 -8.57 22.93 4.39
C GLY A 52 -10.04 22.67 4.16
N ASN A 53 -10.69 23.39 3.25
CA ASN A 53 -12.10 23.19 2.88
C ASN A 53 -12.31 21.75 2.39
N VAL A 54 -12.68 20.84 3.30
CA VAL A 54 -12.98 19.43 3.03
C VAL A 54 -14.09 19.28 1.98
N GLY A 55 -14.86 20.34 1.72
CA GLY A 55 -15.90 20.38 0.69
C GLY A 55 -15.45 20.77 -0.74
N ALA A 56 -14.23 21.28 -0.94
CA ALA A 56 -13.76 21.76 -2.25
C ALA A 56 -12.69 20.83 -2.90
N ILE A 57 -12.02 20.00 -2.10
CA ILE A 57 -11.03 19.04 -2.58
C ILE A 57 -11.72 17.70 -2.90
N ASN A 58 -11.46 17.14 -4.08
CA ASN A 58 -11.98 15.85 -4.53
C ASN A 58 -11.33 14.70 -3.72
N MET A 59 -11.95 14.34 -2.60
CA MET A 59 -11.49 13.24 -1.73
C MET A 59 -11.57 11.86 -2.40
N GLY A 60 -12.24 11.73 -3.54
CA GLY A 60 -12.25 10.50 -4.34
C GLY A 60 -10.84 10.16 -4.83
N ALA A 61 -10.14 11.13 -5.43
CA ALA A 61 -8.77 10.94 -5.90
C ALA A 61 -7.81 10.56 -4.76
N ALA A 62 -7.91 11.21 -3.59
CA ALA A 62 -7.09 10.87 -2.43
C ALA A 62 -7.33 9.43 -1.94
N ARG A 63 -8.58 8.96 -1.98
CA ARG A 63 -8.93 7.57 -1.65
C ARG A 63 -8.35 6.58 -2.66
N ASP A 64 -8.44 6.88 -3.95
CA ASP A 64 -7.95 6.01 -5.03
C ASP A 64 -6.41 5.90 -5.00
N ILE A 65 -5.74 7.02 -4.69
CA ILE A 65 -4.31 7.03 -4.38
C ILE A 65 -4.04 6.07 -3.22
N GLN A 66 -4.72 6.23 -2.08
CA GLN A 66 -4.47 5.39 -0.91
C GLN A 66 -4.64 3.89 -1.18
N VAL A 67 -5.64 3.49 -1.96
CA VAL A 67 -5.83 2.09 -2.38
C VAL A 67 -4.66 1.61 -3.25
N SER A 68 -4.22 2.44 -4.19
CA SER A 68 -3.08 2.13 -5.05
C SER A 68 -1.77 1.99 -4.26
N LEU A 69 -1.53 2.87 -3.28
CA LEU A 69 -0.36 2.81 -2.39
C LEU A 69 -0.31 1.52 -1.57
N GLN A 70 -1.47 1.05 -1.07
CA GLN A 70 -1.55 -0.23 -0.37
C GLN A 70 -1.18 -1.39 -1.28
N THR A 71 -1.57 -1.35 -2.55
CA THR A 71 -1.22 -2.37 -3.54
C THR A 71 0.27 -2.33 -3.88
N ILE A 72 0.84 -1.14 -4.09
CA ILE A 72 2.28 -0.95 -4.33
C ILE A 72 3.10 -1.49 -3.14
N THR A 73 2.67 -1.18 -1.91
CA THR A 73 3.32 -1.69 -0.69
C THR A 73 3.25 -3.23 -0.62
N LYS A 74 2.10 -3.82 -0.95
CA LYS A 74 1.94 -5.29 -1.00
C LYS A 74 2.83 -5.95 -2.06
N ASN A 75 3.12 -5.24 -3.14
CA ASN A 75 4.02 -5.71 -4.20
C ASN A 75 5.51 -5.61 -3.81
N GLY A 76 5.83 -4.97 -2.69
CA GLY A 76 7.19 -4.85 -2.16
C GLY A 76 7.87 -3.49 -2.44
N ASP A 77 7.21 -2.60 -3.19
CA ASP A 77 7.76 -1.30 -3.59
C ASP A 77 7.45 -0.21 -2.54
N VAL A 78 7.84 -0.48 -1.29
CA VAL A 78 7.49 0.36 -0.12
C VAL A 78 7.97 1.79 -0.27
N GLU A 79 9.19 1.99 -0.76
CA GLU A 79 9.78 3.33 -0.93
C GLU A 79 9.02 4.19 -1.95
N VAL A 80 8.49 3.56 -3.02
CA VAL A 80 7.66 4.23 -4.03
C VAL A 80 6.33 4.65 -3.42
N ALA A 81 5.70 3.75 -2.66
CA ALA A 81 4.44 4.05 -1.98
C ALA A 81 4.62 5.22 -0.99
N ASP A 82 5.67 5.17 -0.17
CA ASP A 82 5.97 6.18 0.84
C ASP A 82 6.16 7.56 0.21
N LYS A 83 6.92 7.64 -0.88
CA LYS A 83 7.20 8.92 -1.55
C LYS A 83 5.99 9.48 -2.30
N LEU A 84 5.15 8.62 -2.88
CA LEU A 84 3.88 9.05 -3.46
C LEU A 84 2.90 9.58 -2.38
N ALA A 85 2.90 9.00 -1.18
CA ALA A 85 2.13 9.53 -0.05
C ALA A 85 2.66 10.90 0.38
N ASP A 86 3.98 11.07 0.49
CA ASP A 86 4.61 12.36 0.81
C ASP A 86 4.21 13.44 -0.21
N LEU A 87 4.24 13.11 -1.51
CA LEU A 87 3.83 14.01 -2.58
C LEU A 87 2.35 14.40 -2.47
N THR A 88 1.47 13.41 -2.26
CA THR A 88 0.03 13.63 -2.08
C THR A 88 -0.24 14.55 -0.90
N ASN A 89 0.44 14.32 0.23
CA ASN A 89 0.34 15.15 1.42
C ASN A 89 0.86 16.57 1.19
N ALA A 90 1.96 16.73 0.43
CA ALA A 90 2.50 18.05 0.10
C ALA A 90 1.49 18.88 -0.70
N ILE A 91 0.74 18.26 -1.62
CA ILE A 91 -0.27 18.93 -2.45
C ILE A 91 -1.48 19.35 -1.63
N MET A 92 -2.01 18.45 -0.80
CA MET A 92 -3.17 18.76 0.04
C MET A 92 -2.86 19.89 1.03
N ASN A 93 -1.65 19.91 1.58
CA ASN A 93 -1.23 20.89 2.57
C ASN A 93 -0.66 22.18 1.97
N ALA A 94 -0.55 22.29 0.64
CA ALA A 94 -0.04 23.50 0.00
C ALA A 94 -1.04 24.66 0.18
N PRO A 95 -0.73 25.71 0.96
CA PRO A 95 -1.70 26.77 1.25
C PRO A 95 -1.87 27.75 0.07
N GLU A 96 -0.96 27.75 -0.89
CA GLU A 96 -0.77 28.82 -1.89
C GLU A 96 -1.42 28.51 -3.25
N THR A 97 -2.36 27.56 -3.31
CA THR A 97 -2.89 27.04 -4.59
C THR A 97 -4.40 26.87 -4.56
N ASP A 98 -5.04 27.20 -5.70
CA ASP A 98 -6.46 27.01 -5.95
C ASP A 98 -6.84 25.53 -5.87
N ASP A 99 -8.00 25.25 -5.28
CA ASP A 99 -8.53 23.89 -5.11
C ASP A 99 -8.69 23.19 -6.48
N ILE A 100 -8.94 23.93 -7.56
CA ILE A 100 -8.99 23.38 -8.93
C ILE A 100 -7.63 22.75 -9.31
N VAL A 101 -6.54 23.50 -9.15
CA VAL A 101 -5.19 23.04 -9.52
C VAL A 101 -4.77 21.87 -8.64
N LYS A 102 -5.10 21.90 -7.34
CA LYS A 102 -4.85 20.76 -6.45
C LYS A 102 -5.61 19.51 -6.89
N ASN A 103 -6.89 19.66 -7.23
CA ASN A 103 -7.72 18.54 -7.66
C ASN A 103 -7.18 17.93 -8.96
N ASP A 104 -6.84 18.74 -9.95
CA ASP A 104 -6.25 18.25 -11.20
C ASP A 104 -4.96 17.48 -10.95
N LEU A 105 -4.10 17.99 -10.06
CA LEU A 105 -2.83 17.34 -9.72
C LEU A 105 -3.05 16.03 -8.95
N LEU A 106 -4.01 15.99 -8.02
CA LEU A 106 -4.40 14.79 -7.29
C LEU A 106 -5.00 13.73 -8.22
N GLU A 107 -5.80 14.12 -9.22
CA GLU A 107 -6.33 13.20 -10.22
C GLU A 107 -5.21 12.61 -11.09
N GLN A 108 -4.24 13.42 -11.50
CA GLN A 108 -3.07 12.92 -12.22
C GLN A 108 -2.26 11.93 -11.37
N ILE A 109 -2.07 12.21 -10.09
CA ILE A 109 -1.38 11.30 -9.16
C ILE A 109 -2.19 10.03 -8.92
N ALA A 110 -3.51 10.10 -8.87
CA ALA A 110 -4.36 8.92 -8.78
C ALA A 110 -4.14 7.99 -9.97
N VAL A 111 -4.17 8.53 -11.19
CA VAL A 111 -3.90 7.72 -12.41
C VAL A 111 -2.47 7.19 -12.41
N LEU A 112 -1.48 7.99 -12.00
CA LEU A 112 -0.09 7.53 -11.92
C LEU A 112 0.08 6.39 -10.91
N SER A 113 -0.57 6.51 -9.75
CA SER A 113 -0.54 5.50 -8.69
C SER A 113 -1.24 4.21 -9.14
N GLU A 114 -2.33 4.32 -9.89
CA GLU A 114 -2.99 3.17 -10.52
C GLU A 114 -2.01 2.45 -11.46
N GLN A 115 -1.33 3.19 -12.36
CA GLN A 115 -0.33 2.62 -13.26
C GLN A 115 0.87 2.01 -12.50
N ALA A 116 1.28 2.61 -11.38
CA ALA A 116 2.35 2.08 -10.55
C ALA A 116 1.94 0.77 -9.85
N SER A 117 0.67 0.64 -9.47
CA SER A 117 0.11 -0.56 -8.83
C SER A 117 -0.19 -1.69 -9.83
N ALA A 118 -0.38 -1.36 -11.11
CA ALA A 118 -0.68 -2.32 -12.17
C ALA A 118 0.53 -3.21 -12.52
N SER A 119 0.23 -4.41 -13.01
CA SER A 119 1.24 -5.32 -13.53
C SER A 119 1.93 -4.74 -14.78
N LYS A 120 3.16 -5.19 -15.08
CA LYS A 120 3.94 -4.61 -16.20
C LYS A 120 3.22 -4.66 -17.55
N ASP A 121 2.40 -5.68 -17.77
CA ASP A 121 1.66 -5.88 -19.02
C ASP A 121 0.40 -4.99 -19.13
N GLU A 122 -0.13 -4.53 -18.00
CA GLU A 122 -1.32 -3.67 -17.93
C GLU A 122 -0.97 -2.17 -17.96
N ARG A 123 0.31 -1.84 -17.79
CA ARG A 123 0.81 -0.46 -17.82
C ARG A 123 0.67 0.12 -19.21
N LYS A 124 0.26 1.40 -19.26
CA LYS A 124 0.13 2.17 -20.49
C LYS A 124 1.30 3.15 -20.59
N PRO A 125 2.45 2.79 -21.19
CA PRO A 125 3.67 3.61 -21.16
C PRO A 125 3.50 4.99 -21.80
N GLY A 126 2.65 5.12 -22.82
CA GLY A 126 2.30 6.41 -23.41
C GLY A 126 1.55 7.33 -22.43
N ALA A 127 0.61 6.77 -21.66
CA ALA A 127 -0.12 7.52 -20.64
C ALA A 127 0.79 7.90 -19.47
N ILE A 128 1.66 6.98 -19.03
CA ILE A 128 2.62 7.23 -17.96
C ILE A 128 3.51 8.43 -18.30
N LYS A 129 4.09 8.47 -19.51
CA LYS A 129 4.96 9.59 -19.95
C LYS A 129 4.22 10.93 -19.99
N ALA A 130 2.99 10.94 -20.50
CA ALA A 130 2.18 12.15 -20.57
C ALA A 130 1.84 12.68 -19.17
N ILE A 131 1.42 11.80 -18.26
CA ILE A 131 1.09 12.14 -16.88
C ILE A 131 2.33 12.60 -16.11
N PHE A 132 3.49 11.96 -16.34
CA PHE A 132 4.76 12.38 -15.74
C PHE A 132 5.10 13.84 -16.05
N SER A 133 4.98 14.23 -17.32
CA SER A 133 5.23 15.63 -17.72
C SER A 133 4.20 16.57 -17.10
N ALA A 134 2.92 16.19 -17.10
CA ALA A 134 1.86 17.02 -16.53
C ALA A 134 2.05 17.25 -15.02
N ILE A 135 2.42 16.21 -14.27
CA ILE A 135 2.67 16.33 -12.83
C ILE A 135 3.92 17.17 -12.58
N LYS A 136 4.97 17.01 -13.39
CA LYS A 136 6.18 17.84 -13.28
C LYS A 136 5.86 19.32 -13.44
N ASP A 137 5.09 19.67 -14.47
CA ASP A 137 4.69 21.05 -14.75
C ASP A 137 3.76 21.59 -13.65
N GLY A 138 2.81 20.78 -13.20
CA GLY A 138 1.90 21.15 -12.11
C GLY A 138 2.59 21.29 -10.74
N ALA A 139 3.55 20.43 -10.44
CA ALA A 139 4.37 20.49 -9.22
C ALA A 139 5.29 21.72 -9.23
N ALA A 140 5.83 22.11 -10.40
CA ALA A 140 6.63 23.31 -10.54
C ALA A 140 5.82 24.60 -10.33
N ALA A 141 4.50 24.56 -10.58
CA ALA A 141 3.61 25.68 -10.35
C ALA A 141 3.29 25.91 -8.86
N ILE A 142 3.50 24.91 -7.99
CA ILE A 142 3.18 24.98 -6.56
C ILE A 142 4.46 24.95 -5.72
N SER A 143 4.74 26.08 -5.07
CA SER A 143 5.88 26.18 -4.14
C SER A 143 5.77 25.13 -3.03
N GLY A 144 6.80 24.31 -2.88
CA GLY A 144 6.85 23.20 -1.91
C GLY A 144 6.47 21.83 -2.47
N VAL A 145 5.66 21.75 -3.54
CA VAL A 145 5.34 20.46 -4.20
C VAL A 145 6.44 20.03 -5.16
N GLY A 146 7.07 20.99 -5.86
CA GLY A 146 8.21 20.69 -6.75
C GLY A 146 9.34 19.92 -6.05
N GLY A 147 9.67 20.30 -4.81
CA GLY A 147 10.68 19.57 -4.01
C GLY A 147 10.25 18.14 -3.66
N ALA A 148 8.96 17.91 -3.38
CA ALA A 148 8.45 16.56 -3.16
C ALA A 148 8.52 15.74 -4.47
N TRP A 149 8.18 16.33 -5.62
CA TRP A 149 8.26 15.68 -6.91
C TRP A 149 9.69 15.27 -7.27
N GLU A 150 10.69 16.13 -7.05
CA GLU A 150 12.11 15.83 -7.31
C GLU A 150 12.61 14.59 -6.55
N THR A 151 12.03 14.28 -5.38
CA THR A 151 12.36 13.06 -4.63
C THR A 151 11.68 11.80 -5.17
N VAL A 152 10.50 11.95 -5.77
CA VAL A 152 9.66 10.85 -6.26
C VAL A 152 10.02 10.47 -7.70
N GLU A 153 10.33 11.46 -8.53
CA GLU A 153 10.63 11.32 -9.96
C GLU A 153 11.64 10.18 -10.25
N PRO A 154 12.84 10.14 -9.62
CA PRO A 154 13.81 9.08 -9.92
C PRO A 154 13.33 7.69 -9.49
N LEU A 155 12.58 7.57 -8.39
CA LEU A 155 12.05 6.30 -7.92
C LEU A 155 11.00 5.75 -8.88
N LEU A 156 10.12 6.62 -9.37
CA LEU A 156 9.11 6.23 -10.35
C LEU A 156 9.71 5.91 -11.71
N THR A 157 10.74 6.64 -12.16
CA THR A 157 11.47 6.32 -13.39
C THR A 157 12.06 4.92 -13.32
N ASN A 158 12.70 4.57 -12.18
CA ASN A 158 13.21 3.22 -11.94
C ASN A 158 12.10 2.17 -11.90
N HIS A 159 10.98 2.47 -11.22
CA HIS A 159 9.81 1.58 -11.11
C HIS A 159 9.16 1.27 -12.46
N PHE A 160 9.07 2.26 -13.33
CA PHE A 160 8.49 2.14 -14.66
C PHE A 160 9.48 1.67 -15.73
N GLY A 161 10.79 1.69 -15.44
CA GLY A 161 11.84 1.36 -16.40
C GLY A 161 11.95 2.38 -17.54
N LEU A 162 11.80 3.66 -17.21
CA LEU A 162 11.85 4.79 -18.15
C LEU A 162 13.26 5.37 -18.30
#